data_AF-A0A0P1EPE7-F1
#
_entry.id   AF-A0A0P1EPE7-F1
#
_cell.length_a   1.000
_cell.length_b   1.000
_cell.length_c   1.000
_cell.angle_alpha   90.00
_cell.angle_beta   90.00
_cell.angle_gamma   90.00
#
_symmetry.space_group_name_H-M   'P 1'
#
loop_
_entity.id
_entity.type
_entity.pdbx_description
1 polymer ?
#
loop_
_entity_poly.entity_id
_entity_poly.type
_entity_poly.pdbx_seq_one_letter_code
_entity_poly.pdbx_strand_id
1 'polypeptide(L)'
;MPNYTDPFLKDILRRTKVIAVVGVSMNPVRPSYYVARHLSLKGYAVIPVNPGHAGKLLFGQTVRASLSEITQPVDMVDIFRRSEAVPPIVD
;
A
#
# COMPACT_ATOMS: atom_id res chain seq x y z
N MET A 1 -6.37 23.56 0.27
CA MET A 1 -5.84 22.20 0.56
C MET A 1 -5.59 22.10 2.05
N PRO A 2 -5.85 20.95 2.69
CA PRO A 2 -5.49 20.77 4.09
C PRO A 2 -3.98 20.99 4.29
N ASN A 3 -3.61 21.69 5.36
CA ASN A 3 -2.20 21.90 5.73
C ASN A 3 -1.82 20.87 6.79
N TYR A 4 -0.99 19.90 6.41
CA TYR A 4 -0.48 18.87 7.33
C TYR A 4 0.95 19.23 7.73
N THR A 5 1.20 19.35 9.04
CA THR A 5 2.51 19.72 9.55
C THR A 5 3.46 18.52 9.57
N ASP A 6 4.77 18.74 9.45
CA ASP A 6 5.77 17.67 9.54
C ASP A 6 5.65 16.82 10.82
N PRO A 7 5.43 17.40 12.02
CA PRO A 7 5.21 16.59 13.23
C PRO A 7 3.98 15.67 13.12
N PHE A 8 2.89 16.14 12.51
CA PHE A 8 1.68 15.35 12.32
C PHE A 8 1.92 14.17 11.36
N LEU A 9 2.56 14.41 10.22
CA LEU A 9 2.91 13.36 9.26
C LEU A 9 3.87 12.33 9.86
N LYS A 10 4.86 12.80 10.63
CA LYS A 10 5.80 11.93 11.33
C LYS A 10 5.10 11.05 12.37
N ASP A 11 4.11 11.58 13.09
CA ASP A 11 3.34 10.80 14.05
C ASP A 11 2.53 9.69 13.37
N ILE A 12 1.85 10.01 12.26
CA ILE A 12 1.13 9.02 11.44
C ILE A 12 2.07 7.89 11.02
N LEU A 13 3.23 8.21 10.45
CA LEU A 13 4.19 7.20 9.99
C LEU A 13 4.75 6.37 11.16
N ARG A 14 4.94 6.96 12.35
CA ARG A 14 5.41 6.24 13.54
C ARG A 14 4.40 5.23 14.08
N ARG A 15 3.11 5.58 14.09
CA ARG A 15 2.04 4.70 14.60
C ARG A 15 1.64 3.62 13.60
N THR A 16 1.73 3.89 12.30
CA THR A 16 1.46 2.91 11.23
C THR A 16 2.42 1.72 11.32
N LYS A 17 1.87 0.51 11.24
CA LYS A 17 2.62 -0.76 11.20
C LYS A 17 2.30 -1.56 9.94
N VAL A 18 1.03 -1.59 9.54
CA VAL A 18 0.54 -2.35 8.39
C VAL A 18 0.06 -1.39 7.29
N ILE A 19 0.61 -1.54 6.09
CA ILE A 19 0.29 -0.70 4.93
C ILE A 19 -0.20 -1.60 3.78
N ALA A 20 -1.43 -1.39 3.33
CA ALA A 20 -1.94 -2.01 2.10
C ALA A 20 -1.58 -1.14 0.89
N VAL A 21 -0.81 -1.67 -0.06
CA VAL A 21 -0.37 -0.94 -1.26
C VAL A 21 -1.21 -1.38 -2.45
N VAL A 22 -2.14 -0.52 -2.87
CA VAL A 22 -3.09 -0.80 -3.95
C VAL A 22 -2.53 -0.37 -5.29
N GLY A 23 -2.63 -1.24 -6.30
CA GLY A 23 -2.06 -0.98 -7.63
C GLY A 23 -0.56 -1.23 -7.68
N VAL A 24 -0.04 -2.05 -6.77
CA VAL A 24 1.38 -2.44 -6.78
C VAL A 24 1.72 -3.19 -8.08
N SER A 25 2.77 -2.74 -8.76
CA SER A 25 3.29 -3.39 -9.95
C SER A 25 4.44 -4.31 -9.58
N MET A 26 4.63 -5.41 -10.31
CA MET A 26 5.85 -6.22 -10.20
C MET A 26 7.03 -5.67 -11.02
N ASN A 27 6.81 -4.61 -11.81
CA ASN A 27 7.87 -3.98 -12.60
C ASN A 27 8.72 -3.05 -11.72
N PRO A 28 10.05 -3.31 -11.57
CA PRO A 28 10.92 -2.50 -10.72
C PRO A 28 11.03 -1.03 -11.08
N VAL A 29 10.71 -0.63 -12.32
CA VAL A 29 10.75 0.78 -12.75
C VAL A 29 9.51 1.57 -12.34
N ARG A 30 8.44 0.88 -11.89
CA ARG A 30 7.20 1.54 -11.49
C ARG A 30 7.32 2.09 -10.07
N PRO A 31 6.85 3.31 -9.80
CA PRO A 31 6.89 3.89 -8.45
C PRO A 31 6.27 3.01 -7.37
N SER A 32 5.17 2.32 -7.68
CA SER A 32 4.50 1.44 -6.71
C SER A 32 5.36 0.26 -6.25
N TYR A 33 6.25 -0.27 -7.12
CA TYR A 33 7.21 -1.29 -6.72
C TYR A 33 8.26 -0.71 -5.78
N TYR A 34 8.83 0.45 -6.13
CA TYR A 34 9.87 1.10 -5.33
C TYR A 34 9.36 1.49 -3.94
N VAL A 35 8.19 2.10 -3.85
CA VAL A 35 7.61 2.53 -2.56
C VAL A 35 7.27 1.33 -1.70
N ALA A 36 6.60 0.30 -2.25
CA ALA A 36 6.31 -0.93 -1.51
C ALA A 36 7.59 -1.60 -0.98
N ARG A 37 8.65 -1.67 -1.80
CA ARG A 37 9.95 -2.19 -1.37
C ARG A 37 10.58 -1.34 -0.27
N HIS A 38 10.55 -0.02 -0.42
CA HIS A 38 11.12 0.90 0.56
C HIS A 38 10.43 0.77 1.92
N LEU A 39 9.10 0.72 1.95
CA LEU A 39 8.31 0.54 3.16
C LEU A 39 8.63 -0.81 3.83
N SER A 40 8.73 -1.89 3.04
CA SER A 40 9.13 -3.20 3.56
C SER A 40 10.54 -3.17 4.18
N LEU A 41 11.51 -2.53 3.52
CA LEU A 41 12.88 -2.36 4.04
C LEU A 41 12.96 -1.47 5.28
N LYS A 42 12.00 -0.56 5.48
CA LYS A 42 11.86 0.27 6.68
C LYS A 42 11.16 -0.46 7.84
N GLY A 43 10.74 -1.71 7.64
CA GLY A 43 10.14 -2.56 8.67
C GLY A 43 8.62 -2.47 8.78
N TYR A 44 7.94 -1.82 7.83
CA TYR A 44 6.48 -1.88 7.76
C TYR A 44 6.03 -3.25 7.21
N ALA A 45 4.92 -3.75 7.73
CA ALA A 45 4.22 -4.90 7.14
C ALA A 45 3.47 -4.42 5.90
N VAL A 46 4.00 -4.71 4.71
CA VAL A 46 3.43 -4.28 3.44
C VAL A 46 2.56 -5.39 2.86
N ILE A 47 1.28 -5.10 2.63
CA ILE A 47 0.34 -6.02 1.98
C ILE A 47 0.10 -5.55 0.54
N PRO A 48 0.62 -6.29 -0.46
CA PRO A 48 0.45 -5.90 -1.86
C PRO A 48 -0.97 -6.23 -2.36
N VAL A 49 -1.62 -5.28 -3.01
CA VAL A 49 -2.98 -5.45 -3.57
C VAL A 49 -3.00 -5.11 -5.05
N ASN A 50 -3.26 -6.12 -5.88
CA ASN A 50 -3.46 -5.97 -7.33
C ASN A 50 -4.17 -7.20 -7.91
N PRO A 51 -5.42 -7.07 -8.43
CA PRO A 51 -6.14 -8.18 -9.06
C PRO A 51 -5.35 -8.89 -10.17
N GLY A 52 -4.58 -8.14 -10.97
CA GLY A 52 -3.81 -8.71 -12.09
C GLY A 52 -2.58 -9.52 -11.67
N HIS A 53 -2.23 -9.50 -10.38
CA HIS A 53 -1.08 -10.22 -9.83
C HIS A 53 -1.47 -11.08 -8.62
N ALA A 54 -2.76 -11.26 -8.34
CA ALA A 54 -3.24 -12.03 -7.20
C ALA A 54 -2.63 -13.43 -7.15
N GLY A 55 -2.28 -13.88 -5.95
CA GLY A 55 -1.64 -15.18 -5.70
C GLY A 55 -0.12 -15.23 -5.94
N LYS A 56 0.47 -14.21 -6.58
CA LYS A 56 1.93 -14.12 -6.73
C LYS A 56 2.59 -13.65 -5.43
N LEU A 57 3.88 -13.90 -5.30
CA LEU A 57 4.70 -13.40 -4.19
C LEU A 57 5.41 -12.11 -4.58
N LEU A 58 5.37 -11.12 -3.68
CA LEU A 58 6.14 -9.89 -3.78
C LEU A 58 6.69 -9.54 -2.39
N PHE A 59 8.02 -9.40 -2.29
CA PHE A 59 8.73 -9.14 -1.03
C PHE A 59 8.35 -10.11 0.12
N GLY A 60 8.11 -11.38 -0.21
CA GLY A 60 7.73 -12.41 0.78
C GLY A 60 6.26 -12.38 1.19
N GLN A 61 5.42 -11.56 0.55
CA GLN A 61 3.99 -11.44 0.82
C GLN A 61 3.17 -11.85 -0.41
N THR A 62 2.05 -12.54 -0.19
CA THR A 62 1.12 -12.90 -1.27
C THR A 62 0.31 -11.68 -1.68
N VAL A 63 0.28 -11.40 -2.98
CA VAL A 63 -0.54 -10.33 -3.55
C VAL A 63 -2.02 -10.71 -3.45
N ARG A 64 -2.80 -9.81 -2.86
CA ARG A 64 -4.27 -9.92 -2.75
C ARG A 64 -4.95 -9.32 -3.96
N ALA A 65 -6.11 -9.85 -4.33
CA ALA A 65 -6.90 -9.28 -5.42
C ALA A 65 -7.58 -7.97 -4.99
N SER A 66 -8.04 -7.89 -3.74
CA SER A 66 -8.76 -6.74 -3.20
C SER A 66 -8.36 -6.47 -1.74
N LEU A 67 -8.74 -5.30 -1.23
CA LEU A 67 -8.60 -4.97 0.20
C LEU A 67 -9.45 -5.89 1.09
N SER A 68 -10.62 -6.35 0.60
CA SER A 68 -11.52 -7.22 1.35
C SER A 68 -10.97 -8.62 1.63
N GLU A 69 -9.93 -9.05 0.92
CA GLU A 69 -9.22 -10.31 1.22
C GLU A 69 -8.22 -10.19 2.39
N ILE A 70 -7.99 -8.98 2.89
CA ILE A 70 -7.06 -8.75 3.99
C ILE A 70 -7.77 -9.03 5.32
N THR A 71 -7.33 -10.08 6.01
CA THR A 71 -7.93 -10.52 7.29
C THR A 71 -7.29 -9.88 8.52
N GLN A 72 -6.15 -9.21 8.37
CA GLN A 72 -5.46 -8.51 9.44
C GLN A 72 -5.78 -7.00 9.42
N PRO A 73 -5.66 -6.30 10.57
CA PRO A 73 -5.82 -4.84 10.60
C PRO A 73 -4.85 -4.13 9.64
N VAL A 74 -5.36 -3.12 8.93
CA VAL A 74 -4.58 -2.23 8.06
C VAL A 74 -4.65 -0.82 8.64
N ASP A 75 -3.48 -0.22 8.89
CA ASP A 75 -3.40 1.13 9.47
C ASP A 75 -3.45 2.22 8.39
N MET A 76 -2.99 1.89 7.19
CA MET A 76 -2.86 2.81 6.06
C MET A 76 -3.07 2.10 4.73
N VAL A 77 -3.77 2.77 3.82
CA VAL A 77 -3.90 2.35 2.41
C VAL A 77 -3.12 3.35 1.54
N ASP A 78 -2.17 2.86 0.77
CA ASP A 78 -1.37 3.64 -0.17
C ASP A 78 -1.76 3.27 -1.61
N ILE A 79 -2.28 4.24 -2.38
CA ILE A 79 -3.01 3.97 -3.63
C ILE A 79 -2.22 4.49 -4.84
N PHE A 80 -1.74 3.56 -5.67
CA PHE A 80 -1.09 3.83 -6.96
C PHE A 80 -2.02 3.55 -8.14
N ARG A 81 -3.20 4.13 -8.11
CA ARG A 81 -4.20 4.05 -9.19
C ARG A 81 -4.48 5.44 -9.74
N ARG A 82 -4.99 5.50 -10.98
CA ARG A 82 -5.49 6.76 -11.52
C ARG A 82 -6.67 7.25 -10.68
N SER A 83 -6.82 8.56 -10.56
CA SER A 83 -7.82 9.20 -9.69
C SER A 83 -9.23 8.67 -9.90
N GLU A 84 -9.61 8.36 -11.14
CA GLU A 84 -10.96 7.86 -11.48
C GLU A 84 -11.24 6.45 -10.94
N ALA A 85 -10.19 5.70 -10.62
CA ALA A 85 -10.28 4.34 -10.07
C ALA A 85 -10.19 4.32 -8.53
N VAL A 86 -10.07 5.47 -7.87
CA VAL A 86 -9.97 5.60 -6.41
C VAL A 86 -11.32 5.46 -5.69
N PRO A 87 -12.44 6.07 -6.14
CA PRO A 87 -13.72 5.98 -5.43
C PRO A 87 -14.13 4.55 -5.04
N PRO A 88 -14.10 3.53 -5.94
CA PRO A 88 -14.48 2.17 -5.57
C PRO A 88 -13.48 1.44 -4.65
N ILE A 89 -12.35 2.07 -4.27
CA ILE A 89 -11.40 1.55 -3.29
C ILE A 89 -11.68 2.11 -1.88
N VAL A 90 -12.29 3.30 -1.80
CA VAL A 90 -12.47 4.04 -0.54
C VAL A 90 -13.91 4.10 -0.04
N ASP A 91 -14.88 3.85 -0.92
CA ASP A 91 -16.32 3.73 -0.63
C ASP A 91 -16.69 2.31 -0.18
#